data_AF-A0A7G8JPC0-F1
#
_entry.id   AF-A0A7G8JPC0-F1
#
_cell.length_a   1.000
_cell.length_b   1.000
_cell.length_c   1.000
_cell.angle_alpha   90.00
_cell.angle_beta   90.00
_cell.angle_gamma   90.00
#
_symmetry.space_group_name_H-M   'P 1'
#
loop_
_entity.id
_entity.type
_entity.pdbx_description
1 polymer ?
#
loop_
_entity_poly.entity_id
_entity_poly.type
_entity_poly.pdbx_seq_one_letter_code
_entity_poly.pdbx_strand_id
1 'polypeptide(L)'
;MPIPSAILTLVLGMILVLGGLWIGQNVNLLPVDASVNAPIYDELFRVLFSIGTILFVGIVGVVVFSLVRFRRKPGQIGDGIALEGNLPLEIFWTAVPAIVVLFVGLFSYDIYERMGGMVPLSHGGHGDSQASEERVWGGIGTAGAMQASSDMAISPLPVEVTAMQFAFLFHYPDGDIISGELHVPSGRPISLKMEAKDVIHAFWVPEFRLKQDIIPGQPTLLNFTPTRPGRYPVVCAELCGPYHGGMRSTVVVESADDYDAWFQANRKLPVSEA
;
A
#
# COMPACT_ATOMS: atom_id res chain seq x y z
N MET A 1 14.74 49.91 -1.72
CA MET A 1 15.87 49.34 -0.95
C MET A 1 16.05 47.90 -1.41
N PRO A 2 17.26 47.42 -1.69
CA PRO A 2 17.46 46.03 -2.07
C PRO A 2 17.05 45.12 -0.92
N ILE A 3 16.18 44.15 -1.19
CA ILE A 3 15.79 43.15 -0.19
C ILE A 3 17.03 42.30 0.14
N PRO A 4 17.39 42.11 1.42
CA PRO A 4 18.46 41.21 1.82
C PRO A 4 18.29 39.83 1.18
N SER A 5 19.37 39.27 0.63
CA SER A 5 19.35 37.95 -0.01
C SER A 5 18.82 36.85 0.92
N ALA A 6 19.10 36.96 2.22
CA ALA A 6 18.58 36.05 3.25
C ALA A 6 17.03 36.07 3.36
N ILE A 7 16.40 37.24 3.18
CA ILE A 7 14.94 37.36 3.20
C ILE A 7 14.37 36.73 1.93
N LEU A 8 15.02 36.94 0.77
CA LEU A 8 14.58 36.34 -0.48
C LEU A 8 14.66 34.80 -0.44
N THR A 9 15.76 34.23 0.05
CA THR A 9 15.92 32.76 0.16
C THR A 9 14.91 32.16 1.12
N LEU A 10 14.65 32.83 2.26
CA LEU A 10 13.65 32.39 3.22
C LEU A 10 12.22 32.41 2.63
N VAL A 11 11.86 33.49 1.93
CA VAL A 11 10.55 33.60 1.27
C VAL A 11 10.39 32.54 0.19
N LEU A 12 11.41 32.30 -0.65
CA LEU A 12 11.36 31.25 -1.66
C LEU A 12 11.25 29.85 -1.03
N GLY A 13 11.99 29.58 0.04
CA GLY A 13 11.88 28.32 0.79
C GLY A 13 10.49 28.14 1.39
N MET A 14 9.90 29.19 1.95
CA MET A 14 8.55 29.14 2.52
C MET A 14 7.50 28.90 1.43
N ILE A 15 7.60 29.58 0.28
CA ILE A 15 6.69 29.35 -0.86
C ILE A 15 6.82 27.92 -1.36
N LEU A 16 8.04 27.38 -1.45
CA LEU A 16 8.28 26.01 -1.87
C LEU A 16 7.64 25.00 -0.91
N VAL A 17 7.82 25.18 0.39
CA VAL A 17 7.24 24.31 1.42
C VAL A 17 5.72 24.40 1.41
N LEU A 18 5.14 25.60 1.44
CA LEU A 18 3.69 25.79 1.41
C LEU A 18 3.07 25.26 0.12
N GLY A 19 3.71 25.49 -1.02
CA GLY A 19 3.29 24.97 -2.32
C GLY A 19 3.33 23.45 -2.37
N GLY A 20 4.40 22.83 -1.87
CA GLY A 20 4.52 21.37 -1.82
C GLY A 20 3.52 20.72 -0.86
N LEU A 21 3.28 21.31 0.31
CA LEU A 21 2.24 20.87 1.24
C LEU A 21 0.85 21.01 0.62
N TRP A 22 0.58 22.13 -0.06
CA TRP A 22 -0.69 22.32 -0.76
C TRP A 22 -0.89 21.28 -1.86
N ILE A 23 0.12 21.01 -2.69
CA ILE A 23 0.06 19.97 -3.73
C ILE A 23 -0.22 18.61 -3.10
N GLY A 24 0.52 18.21 -2.06
CA GLY A 24 0.37 16.89 -1.48
C GLY A 24 -0.97 16.66 -0.77
N GLN A 25 -1.66 17.72 -0.33
CA GLN A 25 -2.98 17.61 0.30
C GLN A 25 -4.14 17.72 -0.68
N ASN A 26 -3.96 18.40 -1.82
CA ASN A 26 -5.04 18.71 -2.76
C ASN A 26 -4.98 17.90 -4.06
N VAL A 27 -3.83 17.31 -4.39
CA VAL A 27 -3.68 16.46 -5.58
C VAL A 27 -3.72 15.00 -5.16
N ASN A 28 -4.80 14.30 -5.56
CA ASN A 28 -4.93 12.87 -5.34
C ASN A 28 -4.48 12.09 -6.58
N LEU A 29 -3.44 11.27 -6.44
CA LEU A 29 -2.94 10.37 -7.49
C LEU A 29 -3.39 8.92 -7.30
N LEU A 30 -3.97 8.61 -6.14
CA LEU A 30 -4.36 7.25 -5.80
C LEU A 30 -5.81 7.01 -6.20
N PRO A 31 -6.16 5.75 -6.55
CA PRO A 31 -7.54 5.44 -6.87
C PRO A 31 -8.40 5.53 -5.61
N VAL A 32 -9.71 5.43 -5.82
CA VAL A 32 -10.72 5.47 -4.77
C VAL A 32 -10.36 4.56 -3.59
N ASP A 33 -10.56 5.06 -2.37
CA ASP A 33 -10.34 4.29 -1.14
C ASP A 33 -11.54 3.36 -0.89
N ALA A 34 -11.27 2.05 -0.80
CA ALA A 34 -12.34 1.05 -0.66
C ALA A 34 -12.08 -0.03 0.40
N SER A 35 -11.09 0.18 1.27
CA SER A 35 -10.82 -0.66 2.45
C SER A 35 -10.55 0.20 3.69
N VAL A 36 -10.60 -0.41 4.88
CA VAL A 36 -10.26 0.26 6.15
C VAL A 36 -8.82 0.78 6.17
N ASN A 37 -7.88 0.05 5.55
CA ASN A 37 -6.46 0.42 5.55
C ASN A 37 -6.09 1.44 4.47
N ALA A 38 -6.92 1.59 3.44
CA ALA A 38 -6.67 2.54 2.34
C ALA A 38 -6.41 3.98 2.81
N PRO A 39 -7.27 4.61 3.65
CA PRO A 39 -7.02 5.98 4.12
C PRO A 39 -5.76 6.09 4.99
N ILE A 40 -5.40 5.05 5.75
CA ILE A 40 -4.18 5.02 6.58
C ILE A 40 -2.94 5.06 5.68
N TYR A 41 -2.90 4.25 4.63
CA TYR A 41 -1.83 4.30 3.63
C TYR A 41 -1.78 5.65 2.90
N ASP A 42 -2.94 6.21 2.57
CA ASP A 42 -3.04 7.49 1.85
C ASP A 42 -2.44 8.65 2.68
N GLU A 43 -2.50 8.61 4.01
CA GLU A 43 -1.80 9.57 4.90
C GLU A 43 -0.28 9.54 4.65
N LEU A 44 0.31 8.34 4.61
CA LEU A 44 1.74 8.16 4.32
C LEU A 44 2.08 8.68 2.93
N PHE A 45 1.28 8.32 1.93
CA PHE A 45 1.50 8.75 0.56
C PHE A 45 1.47 10.28 0.43
N ARG A 46 0.52 10.97 1.06
CA ARG A 46 0.44 12.45 1.01
C ARG A 46 1.67 13.12 1.61
N VAL A 47 2.20 12.60 2.70
CA VAL A 47 3.44 13.11 3.33
C VAL A 47 4.64 12.90 2.40
N LEU A 48 4.82 11.68 1.89
CA LEU A 48 5.91 11.36 0.96
C LEU A 48 5.83 12.17 -0.33
N PHE A 49 4.63 12.32 -0.89
CA PHE A 49 4.38 13.08 -2.10
C PHE A 49 4.63 14.58 -1.88
N SER A 50 4.27 15.14 -0.73
CA SER A 50 4.58 16.53 -0.36
C SER A 50 6.09 16.76 -0.32
N ILE A 51 6.84 15.90 0.40
CA ILE A 51 8.30 15.99 0.52
C ILE A 51 8.95 15.83 -0.87
N GLY A 52 8.53 14.83 -1.63
CA GLY A 52 9.03 14.56 -2.98
C GLY A 52 8.81 15.76 -3.91
N THR A 53 7.64 16.40 -3.85
CA THR A 53 7.32 17.60 -4.63
C THR A 53 8.22 18.78 -4.24
N ILE A 54 8.41 19.03 -2.94
CA ILE A 54 9.30 20.10 -2.43
C ILE A 54 10.72 19.89 -2.95
N LEU A 55 11.25 18.67 -2.82
CA LEU A 55 12.60 18.34 -3.27
C LEU A 55 12.73 18.44 -4.78
N PHE A 56 11.78 17.88 -5.53
CA PHE A 56 11.80 17.92 -6.99
C PHE A 56 11.77 19.35 -7.52
N VAL A 57 10.80 20.17 -7.09
CA VAL A 57 10.67 21.56 -7.54
C VAL A 57 11.87 22.39 -7.07
N GLY A 58 12.38 22.15 -5.86
CA GLY A 58 13.58 22.82 -5.35
C GLY A 58 14.82 22.52 -6.18
N ILE A 59 15.12 21.25 -6.43
CA ILE A 59 16.28 20.81 -7.21
C ILE A 59 16.17 21.28 -8.65
N VAL A 60 15.03 21.04 -9.32
CA VAL A 60 14.79 21.48 -10.70
C VAL A 60 14.89 23.00 -10.79
N GLY A 61 14.32 23.73 -9.82
CA GLY A 61 14.41 25.19 -9.75
C GLY A 61 15.86 25.69 -9.68
N VAL A 62 16.70 25.09 -8.82
CA VAL A 62 18.13 25.43 -8.71
C VAL A 62 18.89 25.08 -9.99
N VAL A 63 18.60 23.93 -10.62
CA VAL A 63 19.22 23.53 -11.89
C VAL A 63 18.85 24.50 -13.02
N VAL A 64 17.56 24.81 -13.18
CA VAL A 64 17.08 25.75 -14.20
C VAL A 64 17.64 27.15 -13.96
N PHE A 65 17.64 27.62 -12.71
CA PHE A 65 18.27 28.89 -12.34
C PHE A 65 19.74 28.90 -12.74
N SER A 66 20.46 27.81 -12.46
CA SER A 66 21.88 27.71 -12.80
C SER A 66 22.12 27.73 -14.30
N LEU A 67 21.32 27.00 -15.08
CA LEU A 67 21.37 26.98 -16.53
C LEU A 67 21.09 28.35 -17.17
N VAL A 68 20.24 29.18 -16.57
CA VAL A 68 19.92 30.52 -17.09
C VAL A 68 20.91 31.57 -16.61
N ARG A 69 21.20 31.58 -15.31
CA ARG A 69 22.00 32.62 -14.65
C ARG A 69 23.50 32.48 -14.90
N PHE A 70 23.99 31.25 -14.97
CA PHE A 70 25.42 30.93 -15.16
C PHE A 70 25.74 30.42 -16.57
N ARG A 71 24.82 30.60 -17.53
CA ARG A 71 25.09 30.33 -18.95
C ARG A 71 26.24 31.18 -19.48
N ARG A 72 27.14 30.56 -20.26
CA ARG A 72 28.19 31.26 -21.02
C ARG A 72 27.56 32.23 -22.04
N LYS A 73 28.03 33.48 -22.03
CA LYS A 73 27.62 34.52 -23.00
C LYS A 73 28.61 34.61 -24.17
N PRO A 74 28.18 35.11 -25.35
CA PRO A 74 29.09 35.37 -26.46
C PRO A 74 30.28 36.25 -26.03
N GLY A 75 31.50 35.86 -26.40
CA GLY A 75 32.72 36.57 -26.04
C GLY A 75 33.35 36.18 -24.69
N GLN A 76 32.71 35.35 -23.87
CA GLN A 76 33.34 34.78 -22.68
C GLN A 76 34.19 33.56 -23.08
N ILE A 77 35.48 33.57 -22.71
CA ILE A 77 36.46 32.53 -23.06
C ILE A 77 37.07 31.80 -21.86
N GLY A 78 36.92 32.34 -20.64
CA GLY A 78 37.37 31.70 -19.42
C GLY A 78 36.26 30.93 -18.70
N ASP A 79 36.68 30.06 -17.78
CA ASP A 79 35.80 29.32 -16.88
C ASP A 79 35.31 30.19 -15.71
N GLY A 80 34.30 29.70 -15.00
CA GLY A 80 33.83 30.33 -13.75
C GLY A 80 34.89 30.26 -12.65
N ILE A 81 34.72 31.09 -11.61
CA ILE A 81 35.56 31.02 -10.41
C ILE A 81 35.42 29.64 -9.74
N ALA A 82 36.56 28.99 -9.45
CA ALA A 82 36.59 27.76 -8.68
C ALA A 82 36.32 28.09 -7.21
N LEU A 83 35.08 27.91 -6.79
CA LEU A 83 34.68 28.02 -5.39
C LEU A 83 34.76 26.63 -4.76
N GLU A 84 35.58 26.49 -3.73
CA GLU A 84 35.77 25.24 -2.99
C GLU A 84 35.44 25.43 -1.51
N GLY A 85 34.73 24.46 -0.95
CA GLY A 85 34.38 24.41 0.46
C GLY A 85 33.28 25.39 0.86
N ASN A 86 32.37 24.92 1.71
CA ASN A 86 31.46 25.76 2.48
C ASN A 86 30.91 24.93 3.64
N LEU A 87 31.68 24.84 4.73
CA LEU A 87 31.32 23.98 5.87
C LEU A 87 29.88 24.22 6.39
N PRO A 88 29.38 25.47 6.54
CA PRO A 88 27.99 25.70 6.93
C PRO A 88 26.97 25.10 5.96
N LEU A 89 27.19 25.22 4.65
CA LEU A 89 26.30 24.69 3.62
C LEU A 89 26.39 23.17 3.54
N GLU A 90 27.60 22.61 3.71
CA GLU A 90 27.87 21.18 3.83
C GLU A 90 27.12 20.53 4.98
N ILE A 91 27.19 21.15 6.17
CA ILE A 91 26.43 20.72 7.34
C ILE A 91 24.93 20.81 7.06
N PHE A 92 24.46 21.90 6.46
CA PHE A 92 23.04 22.12 6.17
C PHE A 92 22.46 21.04 5.23
N TRP A 93 23.09 20.79 4.07
CA TRP A 93 22.59 19.78 3.12
C TRP A 93 22.81 18.34 3.57
N THR A 94 23.60 18.10 4.62
CA THR A 94 23.77 16.77 5.22
C THR A 94 22.74 16.55 6.32
N ALA A 95 22.55 17.54 7.18
CA ALA A 95 21.62 17.47 8.30
C ALA A 95 20.15 17.42 7.85
N VAL A 96 19.76 18.23 6.86
CA VAL A 96 18.37 18.28 6.39
C VAL A 96 17.88 16.93 5.84
N PRO A 97 18.57 16.27 4.88
CA PRO A 97 18.16 14.95 4.42
C PRO A 97 18.19 13.88 5.52
N ALA A 98 19.17 13.92 6.42
CA ALA A 98 19.23 12.97 7.54
C ALA A 98 18.00 13.08 8.45
N ILE A 99 17.58 14.31 8.79
CA ILE A 99 16.37 14.56 9.58
C ILE A 99 15.11 14.12 8.81
N VAL A 100 15.03 14.42 7.51
CA VAL A 100 13.88 14.03 6.67
C VAL A 100 13.74 12.51 6.61
N VAL A 101 14.84 11.78 6.38
CA VAL A 101 14.83 10.31 6.35
C VAL A 101 14.46 9.73 7.70
N LEU A 102 15.00 10.26 8.80
CA LEU A 102 14.65 9.81 10.16
C LEU A 102 13.15 10.01 10.43
N PHE A 103 12.61 11.19 10.09
CA PHE A 103 11.19 11.47 10.22
C PHE A 103 10.32 10.51 9.38
N VAL A 104 10.65 10.34 8.09
CA VAL A 104 9.92 9.44 7.19
C VAL A 104 9.98 8.00 7.71
N GLY A 105 11.11 7.54 8.22
CA GLY A 105 11.26 6.19 8.77
C GLY A 105 10.35 5.96 9.98
N LEU A 106 10.37 6.88 10.96
CA LEU A 106 9.51 6.78 12.15
C LEU A 106 8.02 6.86 11.80
N PHE A 107 7.66 7.78 10.90
CA PHE A 107 6.27 7.93 10.46
C PHE A 107 5.78 6.72 9.65
N SER A 108 6.63 6.15 8.80
CA SER A 108 6.30 4.93 8.06
C SER A 108 6.09 3.74 8.98
N TYR A 109 6.88 3.63 10.06
CA TYR A 109 6.73 2.57 11.06
C TYR A 109 5.42 2.72 11.85
N ASP A 110 5.04 3.93 12.24
CA ASP A 110 3.73 4.19 12.88
C ASP A 110 2.56 3.75 11.98
N ILE A 111 2.61 4.12 10.70
CA ILE A 111 1.60 3.71 9.70
C ILE A 111 1.59 2.19 9.52
N TYR A 112 2.76 1.56 9.49
CA TYR A 112 2.88 0.10 9.41
C TYR A 112 2.20 -0.62 10.59
N GLU A 113 2.45 -0.17 11.82
CA GLU A 113 1.81 -0.70 13.03
C GLU A 113 0.29 -0.48 13.00
N ARG A 114 -0.17 0.72 12.62
CA ARG A 114 -1.60 1.06 12.49
C ARG A 114 -2.34 0.18 11.48
N MET A 115 -1.66 -0.23 10.40
CA MET A 115 -2.23 -1.14 9.42
C MET A 115 -2.28 -2.57 9.91
N GLY A 116 -1.49 -2.95 10.91
CA GLY A 116 -1.51 -4.31 11.44
C GLY A 116 -0.18 -4.89 11.87
N GLY A 117 0.92 -4.20 11.56
CA GLY A 117 2.27 -4.59 11.95
C GLY A 117 2.68 -6.00 11.47
N MET A 118 3.74 -6.51 12.11
CA MET A 118 4.10 -7.92 12.02
C MET A 118 3.22 -8.68 13.02
N VAL A 119 2.58 -9.77 12.58
CA VAL A 119 2.11 -10.76 13.56
C VAL A 119 3.36 -11.36 14.22
N PRO A 120 3.47 -11.40 15.56
CA PRO A 120 4.59 -12.04 16.23
C PRO A 120 4.72 -13.48 15.73
N LEU A 121 5.90 -13.85 15.27
CA LEU A 121 6.22 -15.26 15.03
C LEU A 121 6.11 -15.96 16.39
N SER A 122 5.01 -16.69 16.61
CA SER A 122 4.89 -17.62 17.73
C SER A 122 6.00 -18.66 17.56
N HIS A 123 7.10 -18.49 18.28
CA HIS A 123 8.02 -19.59 18.51
C HIS A 123 7.30 -20.53 19.46
N GLY A 124 6.63 -21.54 18.90
CA GLY A 124 5.92 -22.57 19.66
C GLY A 124 6.77 -23.08 20.82
N GLY A 125 6.35 -22.76 22.03
CA GLY A 125 6.81 -23.44 23.23
C GLY A 125 6.35 -24.89 23.13
N HIS A 126 7.27 -25.84 23.31
CA HIS A 126 6.96 -27.26 23.37
C HIS A 126 5.92 -27.55 24.45
N GLY A 127 4.65 -27.73 24.05
CA GLY A 127 3.56 -28.06 24.95
C GLY A 127 2.26 -28.29 24.20
N ASP A 128 1.91 -29.56 24.08
CA ASP A 128 0.64 -30.12 23.61
C ASP A 128 0.29 -30.12 22.11
N SER A 129 -0.26 -31.27 21.76
CA SER A 129 -0.55 -31.84 20.45
C SER A 129 -1.90 -31.41 19.88
N GLN A 130 -1.96 -31.32 18.55
CA GLN A 130 -3.13 -31.15 17.68
C GLN A 130 -3.61 -29.71 17.43
N ALA A 131 -2.82 -28.98 16.64
CA ALA A 131 -3.29 -28.32 15.42
C ALA A 131 -2.06 -28.08 14.56
N SER A 132 -2.10 -28.41 13.28
CA SER A 132 -1.10 -27.91 12.33
C SER A 132 -1.25 -26.40 12.27
N GLU A 133 -0.56 -25.67 13.15
CA GLU A 133 -0.45 -24.22 13.04
C GLU A 133 0.24 -23.93 11.71
N GLU A 134 -0.58 -23.57 10.73
CA GLU A 134 -0.13 -23.08 9.45
C GLU A 134 0.86 -21.95 9.69
N ARG A 135 2.01 -22.03 9.02
CA ARG A 135 2.97 -20.92 9.01
C ARG A 135 2.32 -19.74 8.30
N VAL A 136 1.66 -18.88 9.07
CA VAL A 136 1.06 -17.64 8.56
C VAL A 136 2.18 -16.64 8.36
N TRP A 137 2.68 -16.55 7.13
CA TRP A 137 3.63 -15.52 6.74
C TRP A 137 2.92 -14.17 6.66
N GLY A 138 3.36 -13.24 7.52
CA GLY A 138 3.08 -11.80 7.58
C GLY A 138 2.18 -11.23 6.48
N GLY A 139 0.88 -11.33 6.70
CA GLY A 139 -0.11 -10.44 6.12
C GLY A 139 -0.47 -9.36 7.14
N ILE A 140 -0.88 -8.20 6.64
CA ILE A 140 -1.42 -7.06 7.39
C ILE A 140 -2.43 -7.58 8.44
N GLY A 141 -2.00 -7.63 9.71
CA GLY A 141 -2.75 -8.26 10.79
C GLY A 141 -3.84 -7.34 11.33
N THR A 142 -5.01 -7.86 11.67
CA THR A 142 -6.09 -7.07 12.30
C THR A 142 -5.81 -6.77 13.78
N ALA A 143 -4.54 -6.54 14.18
CA ALA A 143 -4.17 -6.29 15.57
C ALA A 143 -4.86 -5.03 16.14
N GLY A 144 -5.13 -4.02 15.30
CA GLY A 144 -5.93 -2.85 15.68
C GLY A 144 -7.41 -3.12 15.92
N ALA A 145 -7.97 -4.23 15.41
CA ALA A 145 -9.38 -4.59 15.60
C ALA A 145 -9.63 -5.29 16.94
N MET A 146 -8.62 -5.84 17.61
CA MET A 146 -8.79 -6.45 18.93
C MET A 146 -8.97 -5.44 20.07
N GLN A 147 -8.69 -4.15 19.83
CA GLN A 147 -8.82 -3.12 20.88
C GLN A 147 -10.10 -2.28 20.76
N ALA A 148 -10.95 -2.53 19.75
CA ALA A 148 -12.13 -1.72 19.48
C ALA A 148 -13.37 -2.56 19.10
N SER A 149 -13.76 -3.53 19.93
CA SER A 149 -15.17 -3.94 20.10
C SER A 149 -15.28 -5.13 21.05
N SER A 150 -15.64 -4.86 22.32
CA SER A 150 -16.23 -5.85 23.22
C SER A 150 -17.73 -6.09 22.95
N ASP A 151 -18.23 -5.67 21.78
CA ASP A 151 -19.59 -5.92 21.31
C ASP A 151 -19.51 -6.76 20.03
N MET A 152 -19.93 -8.03 20.12
CA MET A 152 -20.02 -9.02 19.03
C MET A 152 -18.86 -9.01 18.02
N ALA A 153 -17.76 -9.68 18.34
CA ALA A 153 -16.68 -9.92 17.37
C ALA A 153 -17.23 -10.62 16.11
N ILE A 154 -17.39 -9.87 15.01
CA ILE A 154 -17.81 -10.43 13.72
C ILE A 154 -16.66 -11.32 13.23
N SER A 155 -16.88 -12.63 13.18
CA SER A 155 -15.90 -13.57 12.65
C SER A 155 -15.59 -13.22 11.18
N PRO A 156 -14.29 -13.14 10.79
CA PRO A 156 -13.92 -12.89 9.41
C PRO A 156 -14.53 -13.93 8.48
N LEU A 157 -14.98 -13.51 7.29
CA LEU A 157 -15.41 -14.43 6.24
C LEU A 157 -14.19 -15.17 5.69
N PRO A 158 -14.08 -16.50 5.85
CA PRO A 158 -12.98 -17.26 5.28
C PRO A 158 -13.18 -17.47 3.78
N VAL A 159 -12.16 -17.21 2.97
CA VAL A 159 -12.12 -17.54 1.56
C VAL A 159 -10.77 -18.15 1.22
N GLU A 160 -10.77 -19.29 0.56
CA GLU A 160 -9.56 -19.92 0.06
C GLU A 160 -9.27 -19.43 -1.35
N VAL A 161 -8.05 -18.98 -1.62
CA VAL A 161 -7.63 -18.46 -2.93
C VAL A 161 -6.59 -19.38 -3.52
N THR A 162 -6.90 -19.93 -4.68
CA THR A 162 -5.92 -20.67 -5.48
C THR A 162 -5.41 -19.78 -6.61
N ALA A 163 -4.11 -19.52 -6.62
CA ALA A 163 -3.43 -18.84 -7.72
C ALA A 163 -2.74 -19.87 -8.63
N MET A 164 -2.93 -19.71 -9.94
CA MET A 164 -2.27 -20.51 -10.97
C MET A 164 -2.13 -19.69 -12.26
N GLN A 165 -1.29 -20.12 -13.20
CA GLN A 165 -1.21 -19.56 -14.54
C GLN A 165 -2.54 -19.81 -15.28
N PHE A 166 -3.37 -18.83 -15.62
CA PHE A 166 -3.31 -17.39 -15.31
C PHE A 166 -4.65 -16.93 -14.73
N ALA A 167 -5.00 -17.49 -13.56
CA ALA A 167 -6.28 -17.29 -12.89
C ALA A 167 -6.14 -17.25 -11.37
N PHE A 168 -7.06 -16.52 -10.74
CA PHE A 168 -7.37 -16.65 -9.32
C PHE A 168 -8.72 -17.36 -9.20
N LEU A 169 -8.78 -18.41 -8.40
CA LEU A 169 -10.02 -19.11 -8.04
C LEU A 169 -10.31 -18.88 -6.57
N PHE A 170 -11.56 -18.57 -6.26
CA PHE A 170 -12.04 -18.26 -4.92
C PHE A 170 -12.98 -19.36 -4.47
N HIS A 171 -12.63 -20.03 -3.38
CA HIS A 171 -13.41 -21.10 -2.77
C HIS A 171 -13.99 -20.65 -1.42
N TYR A 172 -15.31 -20.74 -1.30
CA TYR A 172 -16.08 -20.42 -0.10
C TYR A 172 -16.47 -21.71 0.60
N PRO A 173 -15.76 -22.12 1.67
CA PRO A 173 -15.90 -23.46 2.25
C PRO A 173 -17.30 -23.74 2.82
N ASP A 174 -17.93 -22.74 3.44
CA ASP A 174 -19.26 -22.88 4.07
C ASP A 174 -20.38 -23.20 3.06
N GLY A 175 -20.18 -22.88 1.77
CA GLY A 175 -21.16 -23.11 0.70
C GLY A 175 -20.66 -24.02 -0.42
N ASP A 176 -19.42 -24.52 -0.34
CA ASP A 176 -18.71 -25.23 -1.42
C ASP A 176 -18.86 -24.51 -2.78
N ILE A 177 -18.65 -23.19 -2.77
CA ILE A 177 -18.75 -22.32 -3.96
C ILE A 177 -17.34 -22.12 -4.52
N ILE A 178 -17.15 -22.37 -5.81
CA ILE A 178 -15.92 -21.99 -6.53
C ILE A 178 -16.28 -20.91 -7.55
N SER A 179 -15.61 -19.76 -7.46
CA SER A 179 -15.86 -18.59 -8.29
C SER A 179 -14.58 -18.08 -8.94
N GLY A 180 -14.73 -17.49 -10.14
CA GLY A 180 -13.67 -16.72 -10.80
C GLY A 180 -13.63 -15.25 -10.38
N GLU A 181 -14.60 -14.79 -9.58
CA GLU A 181 -14.68 -13.46 -8.97
C GLU A 181 -14.78 -13.58 -7.44
N LEU A 182 -14.15 -12.64 -6.72
CA LEU A 182 -14.20 -12.58 -5.27
C LEU A 182 -15.39 -11.74 -4.82
N HIS A 183 -16.49 -12.37 -4.44
CA HIS A 183 -17.64 -11.73 -3.79
C HIS A 183 -17.41 -11.58 -2.29
N VAL A 184 -17.61 -10.37 -1.76
CA VAL A 184 -17.45 -10.05 -0.34
C VAL A 184 -18.46 -9.00 0.11
N PRO A 185 -19.02 -9.09 1.32
CA PRO A 185 -19.90 -8.04 1.84
C PRO A 185 -19.10 -6.85 2.38
N SER A 186 -19.59 -5.64 2.12
CA SER A 186 -19.04 -4.39 2.65
C SER A 186 -19.14 -4.35 4.18
N GLY A 187 -18.09 -3.87 4.83
CA GLY A 187 -18.01 -3.68 6.28
C GLY A 187 -17.72 -4.95 7.09
N ARG A 188 -17.66 -6.13 6.46
CA ARG A 188 -17.30 -7.38 7.12
C ARG A 188 -15.80 -7.68 6.96
N PRO A 189 -15.08 -8.05 8.02
CA PRO A 189 -13.71 -8.54 7.89
C PRO A 189 -13.65 -9.80 7.02
N ILE A 190 -12.67 -9.86 6.11
CA ILE A 190 -12.43 -10.99 5.20
C ILE A 190 -11.04 -11.56 5.50
N SER A 191 -10.93 -12.88 5.53
CA SER A 191 -9.67 -13.60 5.66
C SER A 191 -9.45 -14.47 4.43
N LEU A 192 -8.43 -14.12 3.63
CA LEU A 192 -8.02 -14.91 2.47
C LEU A 192 -6.90 -15.85 2.87
N LYS A 193 -7.11 -17.14 2.68
CA LYS A 193 -6.06 -18.15 2.75
C LYS A 193 -5.62 -18.48 1.34
N MET A 194 -4.41 -18.06 0.98
CA MET A 194 -3.96 -18.07 -0.41
C MET A 194 -2.82 -19.07 -0.62
N GLU A 195 -2.91 -19.83 -1.72
CA GLU A 195 -1.90 -20.81 -2.12
C GLU A 195 -1.69 -20.74 -3.64
N ALA A 196 -0.43 -20.87 -4.07
CA ALA A 196 -0.08 -20.96 -5.49
C ALA A 196 0.20 -22.43 -5.87
N LYS A 197 -0.30 -22.87 -7.03
CA LYS A 197 -0.14 -24.26 -7.51
C LYS A 197 1.05 -24.48 -8.43
N ASP A 198 1.67 -23.42 -8.93
CA ASP A 198 2.74 -23.49 -9.92
C ASP A 198 3.92 -22.58 -9.61
N VAL A 199 3.82 -21.29 -9.91
CA VAL A 199 4.86 -20.26 -9.75
C VAL A 199 4.40 -19.21 -8.74
N ILE A 200 5.29 -18.26 -8.42
CA ILE A 200 4.91 -17.13 -7.56
C ILE A 200 3.92 -16.24 -8.30
N HIS A 201 2.87 -15.81 -7.60
CA HIS A 201 1.91 -14.80 -8.03
C HIS A 201 1.84 -13.70 -6.97
N ALA A 202 1.12 -12.62 -7.23
CA ALA A 202 0.75 -11.68 -6.18
C ALA A 202 -0.68 -11.19 -6.34
N PHE A 203 -1.46 -11.31 -5.29
CA PHE A 203 -2.82 -10.77 -5.22
C PHE A 203 -2.75 -9.28 -4.91
N TRP A 204 -3.22 -8.44 -5.85
CA TRP A 204 -3.22 -6.99 -5.69
C TRP A 204 -4.59 -6.39 -6.01
N VAL A 205 -5.11 -5.59 -5.08
CA VAL A 205 -6.30 -4.75 -5.27
C VAL A 205 -5.90 -3.29 -4.98
N PRO A 206 -5.70 -2.46 -6.03
CA PRO A 206 -5.18 -1.10 -5.87
C PRO A 206 -6.00 -0.23 -4.91
N GLU A 207 -7.33 -0.27 -5.02
CA GLU A 207 -8.29 0.51 -4.23
C GLU A 207 -8.28 0.13 -2.74
N PHE A 208 -7.77 -1.06 -2.41
CA PHE A 208 -7.66 -1.53 -1.03
C PHE A 208 -6.28 -1.24 -0.44
N ARG A 209 -5.32 -0.72 -1.23
CA ARG A 209 -3.90 -0.56 -0.87
C ARG A 209 -3.26 -1.86 -0.39
N LEU A 210 -3.68 -2.96 -1.00
CA LEU A 210 -3.40 -4.31 -0.54
C LEU A 210 -2.70 -5.09 -1.64
N LYS A 211 -1.45 -5.51 -1.40
CA LYS A 211 -0.70 -6.44 -2.25
C LYS A 211 -0.10 -7.53 -1.37
N GLN A 212 -0.21 -8.78 -1.79
CA GLN A 212 0.43 -9.91 -1.12
C GLN A 212 0.89 -10.95 -2.12
N ASP A 213 2.16 -11.34 -2.02
CA ASP A 213 2.74 -12.42 -2.81
C ASP A 213 2.18 -13.77 -2.34
N ILE A 214 1.93 -14.67 -3.28
CA ILE A 214 1.44 -16.03 -3.07
C ILE A 214 2.52 -16.98 -3.59
N ILE A 215 3.18 -17.68 -2.67
CA ILE A 215 4.37 -18.49 -2.96
C ILE A 215 4.00 -19.99 -2.91
N PRO A 216 4.34 -20.78 -3.94
CA PRO A 216 4.07 -22.22 -3.94
C PRO A 216 4.66 -22.92 -2.71
N GLY A 217 3.85 -23.76 -2.07
CA GLY A 217 4.24 -24.48 -0.85
C GLY A 217 4.29 -23.62 0.43
N GLN A 218 3.89 -22.35 0.36
CA GLN A 218 3.81 -21.44 1.51
C GLN A 218 2.44 -20.75 1.54
N PRO A 219 1.43 -21.36 2.20
CA PRO A 219 0.14 -20.73 2.41
C PRO A 219 0.30 -19.36 3.09
N THR A 220 -0.36 -18.35 2.56
CA THR A 220 -0.29 -16.97 3.05
C THR A 220 -1.67 -16.51 3.46
N LEU A 221 -1.79 -15.83 4.61
CA LEU A 221 -3.05 -15.20 5.01
C LEU A 221 -3.02 -13.71 4.68
N LEU A 222 -4.15 -13.21 4.19
CA LEU A 222 -4.36 -11.80 3.92
C LEU A 222 -5.71 -11.36 4.45
N ASN A 223 -5.70 -10.42 5.39
CA ASN A 223 -6.91 -9.89 5.99
C ASN A 223 -7.19 -8.48 5.48
N PHE A 224 -8.45 -8.19 5.20
CA PHE A 224 -8.90 -6.84 4.88
C PHE A 224 -10.39 -6.68 5.19
N THR A 225 -10.83 -5.43 5.32
CA THR A 225 -12.24 -5.10 5.46
C THR A 225 -12.60 -4.11 4.34
N PRO A 226 -13.40 -4.51 3.34
CA PRO A 226 -13.85 -3.61 2.28
C PRO A 226 -14.89 -2.64 2.86
N THR A 227 -14.88 -1.38 2.41
CA THR A 227 -15.73 -0.32 2.98
C THR A 227 -16.68 0.32 1.98
N ARG A 228 -16.47 0.08 0.69
CA ARG A 228 -17.22 0.74 -0.39
C ARG A 228 -17.73 -0.29 -1.39
N PRO A 229 -19.06 -0.50 -1.51
CA PRO A 229 -19.63 -1.35 -2.55
C PRO A 229 -19.17 -0.94 -3.95
N GLY A 230 -18.93 -1.92 -4.81
CA GLY A 230 -18.37 -1.69 -6.14
C GLY A 230 -17.64 -2.91 -6.70
N ARG A 231 -17.10 -2.77 -7.91
CA ARG A 231 -16.30 -3.80 -8.58
C ARG A 231 -14.89 -3.27 -8.77
N TYR A 232 -13.91 -3.95 -8.16
CA TYR A 232 -12.50 -3.52 -8.20
C TYR A 232 -11.63 -4.61 -8.84
N PRO A 233 -10.62 -4.24 -9.63
CA PRO A 233 -9.77 -5.22 -10.28
C PRO A 233 -8.89 -5.94 -9.26
N VAL A 234 -8.83 -7.26 -9.38
CA VAL A 234 -7.76 -8.09 -8.82
C VAL A 234 -6.74 -8.31 -9.93
N VAL A 235 -5.49 -7.95 -9.69
CA VAL A 235 -4.42 -8.03 -10.70
C VAL A 235 -3.28 -8.86 -10.17
N CYS A 236 -2.72 -9.75 -10.98
CA CYS A 236 -1.46 -10.39 -10.64
C CYS A 236 -0.33 -9.35 -10.68
N ALA A 237 0.37 -9.16 -9.57
CA ALA A 237 1.42 -8.14 -9.42
C ALA A 237 2.84 -8.71 -9.28
N GLU A 238 3.03 -10.00 -9.58
CA GLU A 238 4.33 -10.68 -9.60
C GLU A 238 4.48 -11.48 -10.90
N LEU A 239 5.64 -11.40 -11.56
CA LEU A 239 5.82 -11.95 -12.91
C LEU A 239 5.64 -13.48 -12.90
N CYS A 240 4.50 -13.93 -13.40
CA CYS A 240 4.09 -15.34 -13.33
C CYS A 240 4.06 -16.05 -14.69
N GLY A 241 4.66 -15.50 -15.75
CA GLY A 241 4.79 -16.16 -17.07
C GLY A 241 4.26 -15.33 -18.26
N PRO A 242 4.18 -15.93 -19.47
CA PRO A 242 3.91 -15.20 -20.72
C PRO A 242 2.59 -14.43 -20.77
N TYR A 243 1.56 -14.86 -20.04
CA TYR A 243 0.25 -14.20 -19.99
C TYR A 243 0.02 -13.45 -18.67
N HIS A 244 1.09 -13.13 -17.93
CA HIS A 244 1.04 -12.41 -16.65
C HIS A 244 0.20 -11.12 -16.73
N GLY A 245 0.39 -10.30 -17.78
CA GLY A 245 -0.37 -9.06 -17.96
C GLY A 245 -1.88 -9.25 -18.16
N GLY A 246 -2.32 -10.45 -18.55
CA GLY A 246 -3.72 -10.83 -18.71
C GLY A 246 -4.32 -11.52 -17.48
N MET A 247 -3.53 -11.83 -16.46
CA MET A 247 -4.00 -12.47 -15.23
C MET A 247 -4.73 -11.47 -14.33
N ARG A 248 -6.04 -11.38 -14.54
CA ARG A 248 -6.93 -10.44 -13.83
C ARG A 248 -8.19 -11.16 -13.38
N SER A 249 -8.76 -10.70 -12.28
CA SER A 249 -10.08 -11.06 -11.77
C SER A 249 -10.75 -9.79 -11.21
N THR A 250 -11.88 -9.92 -10.53
CA THR A 250 -12.63 -8.82 -9.92
C THR A 250 -12.98 -9.20 -8.49
N VAL A 251 -12.82 -8.26 -7.56
CA VAL A 251 -13.50 -8.29 -6.27
C VAL A 251 -14.80 -7.49 -6.38
N VAL A 252 -15.91 -8.13 -6.06
CA VAL A 252 -17.25 -7.58 -6.04
C VAL A 252 -17.60 -7.32 -4.58
N VAL A 253 -17.59 -6.06 -4.19
CA VAL A 253 -17.99 -5.61 -2.86
C VAL A 253 -19.49 -5.30 -2.89
N GLU A 254 -20.26 -6.08 -2.14
CA GLU A 254 -21.72 -6.06 -2.16
C GLU A 254 -22.28 -5.52 -0.84
N SER A 255 -23.55 -5.14 -0.82
CA SER A 255 -24.26 -4.97 0.45
C SER A 255 -24.39 -6.33 1.15
N ALA A 256 -24.69 -6.33 2.46
CA ALA A 256 -24.87 -7.59 3.18
C ALA A 256 -26.00 -8.44 2.56
N ASP A 257 -27.13 -7.82 2.23
CA ASP A 257 -28.30 -8.49 1.63
C ASP A 257 -27.99 -9.04 0.22
N ASP A 258 -27.27 -8.28 -0.61
CA ASP A 258 -26.89 -8.71 -1.96
C ASP A 258 -25.88 -9.87 -1.91
N TYR A 259 -24.90 -9.80 -1.00
CA TYR A 259 -23.95 -10.90 -0.79
C TYR A 259 -24.66 -12.16 -0.32
N ASP A 260 -25.60 -12.03 0.64
CA ASP A 260 -26.37 -13.17 1.13
C ASP A 260 -27.22 -13.77 0.00
N ALA A 261 -27.86 -12.95 -0.83
CA ALA A 261 -28.61 -13.43 -2.00
C ALA A 261 -27.69 -14.17 -2.99
N TRP A 262 -26.51 -13.63 -3.30
CA TRP A 262 -25.51 -14.28 -4.14
C TRP A 262 -25.05 -15.61 -3.54
N PHE A 263 -24.73 -15.63 -2.25
CA PHE A 263 -24.26 -16.83 -1.55
C PHE A 263 -25.32 -17.92 -1.55
N GLN A 264 -26.57 -17.59 -1.23
CA GLN A 264 -27.68 -18.53 -1.22
C GLN A 264 -27.98 -19.11 -2.61
N ALA A 265 -27.82 -18.31 -3.66
CA ALA A 265 -28.04 -18.75 -5.04
C ALA A 265 -26.94 -19.68 -5.57
N ASN A 266 -25.71 -19.56 -5.06
CA ASN A 266 -24.55 -20.28 -5.58
C ASN A 266 -24.08 -21.44 -4.69
N ARG A 267 -24.46 -21.47 -3.40
CA ARG A 267 -24.09 -22.56 -2.50
C ARG A 267 -24.62 -23.90 -2.99
N LYS A 268 -23.82 -24.95 -2.85
CA LYS A 268 -24.31 -26.30 -3.05
C LYS A 268 -25.12 -26.73 -1.84
N LEU A 269 -26.33 -27.24 -2.07
CA LEU A 269 -27.10 -27.85 -1.00
C LEU A 269 -26.39 -29.15 -0.58
N PRO A 270 -26.30 -29.45 0.73
CA PRO A 270 -25.81 -30.74 1.17
C PRO A 270 -26.68 -31.82 0.53
N VAL A 271 -26.03 -32.79 -0.13
CA VAL A 271 -26.71 -33.96 -0.68
C VAL A 271 -27.37 -34.68 0.51
N SER A 272 -28.70 -34.73 0.56
CA SER A 272 -29.34 -35.54 1.60
C SER A 272 -28.98 -36.99 1.32
N GLU A 273 -28.23 -37.61 2.22
CA GLU A 273 -28.05 -39.07 2.21
C GLU A 273 -29.46 -39.69 2.32
N ALA A 274 -29.86 -40.40 1.27
CA ALA A 274 -31.13 -41.13 1.18
C ALA A 274 -31.00 -42.53 1.80
#